data_AF-A0A1C5FP46-F1
#
_entry.id   AF-A0A1C5FP46-F1
#
_cell.length_a   1.000
_cell.length_b   1.000
_cell.length_c   1.000
_cell.angle_alpha   90.00
_cell.angle_beta   90.00
_cell.angle_gamma   90.00
#
_symmetry.space_group_name_H-M   'P 1'
#
loop_
_entity.id
_entity.type
_entity.pdbx_description
1 polymer ?
#
loop_
_entity_poly.entity_id
_entity_poly.type
_entity_poly.pdbx_seq_one_letter_code
_entity_poly.pdbx_strand_id
1 'polypeptide(L)'
;SRLARRTCGFAARNFLANGISCILDDAVFPDRPVVGLGGWKRHVGPGLLPVVLLPGLEIVLERNAERTGNRRLSDEEVAGIHGRMAGWYGSGLPIIDNSKYDVETTARILDDVLARALASPPSW
;
A
#
# COMPACT_ATOMS: atom_id res chain seq x y z
N SER A 1 12.18 -9.04 -5.43
CA SER A 1 10.81 -8.47 -5.59
C SER A 1 9.85 -9.34 -6.43
N ARG A 2 10.27 -9.99 -7.52
CA ARG A 2 9.38 -10.80 -8.38
C ARG A 2 8.87 -12.12 -7.76
N LEU A 3 9.74 -12.86 -7.05
CA LEU A 3 9.37 -14.14 -6.43
C LEU A 3 8.34 -13.96 -5.31
N ALA A 4 8.58 -13.01 -4.40
CA ALA A 4 7.67 -12.70 -3.29
C ALA A 4 6.23 -12.39 -3.78
N ARG A 5 6.09 -11.54 -4.81
CA ARG A 5 4.76 -11.18 -5.36
C ARG A 5 4.04 -12.35 -6.03
N ARG A 6 4.77 -13.23 -6.71
CA ARG A 6 4.19 -14.45 -7.28
C ARG A 6 3.68 -15.38 -6.19
N THR A 7 4.46 -15.60 -5.13
CA THR A 7 4.08 -16.48 -4.01
C THR A 7 2.94 -15.87 -3.19
N CYS A 8 3.08 -14.62 -2.75
CA CYS A 8 2.04 -13.91 -2.00
C CYS A 8 0.76 -13.72 -2.82
N GLY A 9 0.87 -13.40 -4.11
CA GLY A 9 -0.29 -13.27 -4.99
C GLY A 9 -1.01 -14.60 -5.20
N PHE A 10 -0.28 -15.71 -5.31
CA PHE A 10 -0.88 -17.04 -5.34
C PHE A 10 -1.61 -17.38 -4.02
N ALA A 11 -0.99 -17.08 -2.88
CA ALA A 11 -1.63 -17.27 -1.57
C ALA A 11 -2.90 -16.41 -1.43
N ALA A 12 -2.84 -15.14 -1.83
CA ALA A 12 -4.00 -14.23 -1.83
C ALA A 12 -5.13 -14.79 -2.71
N ARG A 13 -4.83 -15.29 -3.91
CA ARG A 13 -5.83 -15.94 -4.77
C ARG A 13 -6.47 -17.16 -4.10
N ASN A 14 -5.70 -17.97 -3.39
CA ASN A 14 -6.23 -19.12 -2.68
C ASN A 14 -7.14 -18.70 -1.52
N PHE A 15 -6.78 -17.66 -0.75
CA PHE A 15 -7.67 -17.12 0.28
C PHE A 15 -8.99 -16.64 -0.33
N LEU A 16 -8.92 -15.85 -1.39
CA LEU A 16 -10.13 -15.35 -2.08
C LEU A 16 -10.99 -16.49 -2.64
N ALA A 17 -10.38 -17.53 -3.21
CA ALA A 17 -11.10 -18.70 -3.71
C ALA A 17 -11.82 -19.50 -2.60
N ASN A 18 -11.41 -19.34 -1.35
CA ASN A 18 -12.04 -19.95 -0.17
C ASN A 18 -12.91 -18.96 0.62
N GLY A 19 -13.25 -17.80 0.05
CA GLY A 19 -14.09 -16.80 0.70
C GLY A 19 -13.41 -16.03 1.84
N ILE A 20 -12.08 -16.06 1.90
CA ILE A 20 -11.29 -15.37 2.92
C ILE A 20 -10.69 -14.10 2.32
N SER A 21 -11.01 -12.94 2.89
CA SER A 21 -10.35 -11.67 2.55
C SER A 21 -8.93 -11.62 3.11
N CYS A 22 -8.02 -10.95 2.42
CA CYS A 22 -6.65 -10.74 2.91
C CYS A 22 -6.14 -9.35 2.56
N ILE A 23 -5.20 -8.85 3.35
CA ILE A 23 -4.49 -7.59 3.11
C ILE A 23 -3.07 -7.92 2.64
N LEU A 24 -2.63 -7.22 1.60
CA LEU A 24 -1.26 -7.26 1.11
C LEU A 24 -0.56 -5.96 1.55
N ASP A 25 0.35 -6.05 2.50
CA ASP A 25 1.19 -4.93 2.93
C ASP A 25 2.51 -4.95 2.14
N ASP A 26 2.68 -4.01 1.20
CA ASP A 26 3.85 -3.94 0.32
C ASP A 26 4.17 -2.49 -0.06
N ALA A 27 5.47 -2.21 -0.20
CA ALA A 27 5.95 -0.95 -0.76
C ALA A 27 5.84 -1.02 -2.29
N VAL A 28 4.68 -0.65 -2.81
CA VAL A 28 4.38 -0.60 -4.23
C VAL A 28 4.68 0.80 -4.77
N PHE A 29 5.71 0.92 -5.61
CA PHE A 29 6.14 2.20 -6.16
C PHE A 29 5.41 2.54 -7.47
N PRO A 30 5.00 3.82 -7.68
CA PRO A 30 4.29 4.25 -8.88
C PRO A 30 5.19 4.25 -10.12
N ASP A 31 6.49 4.51 -9.94
CA ASP A 31 7.51 4.55 -10.99
C ASP A 31 8.03 3.15 -11.40
N ARG A 32 7.45 2.06 -10.87
CA ARG A 32 7.84 0.67 -11.19
C ARG A 32 6.65 -0.19 -11.64
N PRO A 33 5.91 0.18 -12.70
CA PRO A 33 4.60 -0.41 -13.02
C PRO A 33 4.59 -1.93 -13.23
N VAL A 34 5.63 -2.52 -13.85
CA VAL A 34 5.72 -3.96 -14.13
C VAL A 34 5.84 -4.81 -12.85
N VAL A 35 6.52 -4.28 -11.84
CA VAL A 35 6.71 -4.94 -10.53
C VAL A 35 5.89 -4.26 -9.43
N GLY A 36 5.09 -3.25 -9.78
CA GLY A 36 4.24 -2.48 -8.90
C GLY A 36 2.78 -2.94 -8.99
N LEU A 37 1.84 -2.00 -9.05
CA LEU A 37 0.41 -2.32 -8.95
C LEU A 37 -0.07 -3.25 -10.09
N GLY A 38 0.42 -3.06 -11.32
CA GLY A 38 0.06 -3.93 -12.45
C GLY A 38 0.46 -5.40 -12.22
N GLY A 39 1.62 -5.63 -11.60
CA GLY A 39 2.08 -6.97 -11.23
C GLY A 39 1.17 -7.63 -10.19
N TRP A 40 0.74 -6.88 -9.18
CA TRP A 40 -0.21 -7.36 -8.17
C TRP A 40 -1.59 -7.65 -8.77
N LYS A 41 -2.15 -6.74 -9.59
CA LYS A 41 -3.42 -6.96 -10.31
C LYS A 41 -3.36 -8.25 -11.13
N ARG A 42 -2.25 -8.50 -11.85
CA ARG A 42 -2.06 -9.73 -12.63
C ARG A 42 -2.03 -10.99 -11.77
N HIS A 43 -1.46 -10.93 -10.57
CA HIS A 43 -1.29 -12.10 -9.71
C HIS A 43 -2.45 -12.36 -8.76
N VAL A 44 -3.22 -11.34 -8.37
CA VAL A 44 -4.37 -11.46 -7.46
C VAL A 44 -5.69 -11.52 -8.24
N GLY A 45 -5.83 -10.72 -9.30
CA GLY A 45 -7.04 -10.63 -10.10
C GLY A 45 -7.93 -9.42 -9.74
N PRO A 46 -9.17 -9.39 -10.26
CA PRO A 46 -10.03 -8.20 -10.23
C PRO A 46 -10.56 -7.81 -8.84
N GLY A 47 -10.45 -8.70 -7.85
CA GLY A 47 -10.85 -8.40 -6.46
C GLY A 47 -9.82 -7.60 -5.65
N LEU A 48 -8.68 -7.25 -6.23
CA LEU A 48 -7.66 -6.46 -5.54
C LEU A 48 -8.07 -4.99 -5.44
N LEU A 49 -8.28 -4.47 -4.24
CA LEU A 49 -8.58 -3.06 -3.99
C LEU A 49 -7.32 -2.33 -3.47
N PRO A 50 -6.67 -1.47 -4.27
CA PRO A 50 -5.49 -0.73 -3.83
C PRO A 50 -5.87 0.49 -2.97
N VAL A 51 -5.15 0.69 -1.87
CA VAL A 51 -5.20 1.89 -1.03
C VAL A 51 -3.76 2.28 -0.70
N VAL A 52 -3.42 3.56 -0.82
CA VAL A 52 -2.07 4.07 -0.54
C VAL A 52 -2.08 4.79 0.81
N LEU A 53 -1.27 4.33 1.77
CA LEU A 53 -0.94 5.11 2.96
C LEU A 53 0.24 6.03 2.61
N LEU A 54 0.03 7.34 2.64
CA LEU A 54 1.04 8.34 2.27
C LEU A 54 1.08 9.50 3.26
N PRO A 55 1.58 9.27 4.49
CA PRO A 55 1.84 10.35 5.45
C PRO A 55 2.94 11.31 4.95
N GLY A 56 2.96 12.51 5.52
CA GLY A 56 3.98 13.52 5.28
C GLY A 56 5.38 13.04 5.72
N LEU A 57 6.41 13.50 5.01
CA LEU A 57 7.80 13.05 5.22
C LEU A 57 8.27 13.23 6.66
N GLU A 58 7.94 14.35 7.30
CA GLU A 58 8.30 14.63 8.70
C GLU A 58 7.86 13.50 9.63
N ILE A 59 6.58 13.11 9.58
CA ILE A 59 6.04 12.02 10.41
C ILE A 59 6.68 10.67 10.06
N VAL A 60 7.02 10.43 8.79
CA VAL A 60 7.71 9.21 8.39
C VAL A 60 9.12 9.15 8.97
N LEU A 61 9.85 10.27 8.97
CA LEU A 61 11.18 10.37 9.57
C LEU A 61 11.13 10.18 11.08
N GLU A 62 10.18 10.82 11.77
CA GLU A 62 9.96 10.62 13.21
C GLU A 62 9.72 9.14 13.55
N ARG A 63 8.76 8.49 12.89
CA ARG A 63 8.46 7.06 13.09
C ARG A 63 9.64 6.15 12.72
N ASN A 64 10.47 6.54 11.75
CA ASN A 64 11.66 5.78 11.38
C ASN A 64 12.78 5.91 12.43
N ALA A 65 12.92 7.09 13.05
CA ALA A 65 13.91 7.34 14.09
C ALA A 65 13.70 6.46 15.33
N GLU A 66 12.45 6.09 15.62
CA GLU A 66 12.07 5.14 16.68
C GLU A 66 12.46 3.68 16.38
N ARG A 67 12.79 3.34 15.12
CA ARG A 67 13.19 1.99 14.75
C ARG A 67 14.64 1.71 15.14
N THR A 68 14.98 0.43 15.25
CA THR A 68 16.33 -0.05 15.56
C THR A 68 16.75 -1.20 14.65
N GLY A 69 18.07 -1.39 14.52
CA GLY A 69 18.66 -2.42 13.66
C GLY A 69 18.31 -2.26 12.18
N ASN A 70 18.24 -3.37 11.45
CA ASN A 70 17.99 -3.41 10.00
C ASN A 70 16.61 -2.86 9.56
N ARG A 71 15.74 -2.50 10.51
CA ARG A 71 14.45 -1.84 10.25
C ARG A 71 14.54 -0.32 10.23
N ARG A 72 15.63 0.27 10.75
CA ARG A 72 15.90 1.70 10.68
C ARG A 72 16.70 1.99 9.42
N LEU A 73 16.10 2.74 8.51
CA LEU A 73 16.79 3.27 7.32
C LEU A 73 17.43 4.62 7.64
N SER A 74 18.37 5.06 6.81
CA SER A 74 18.86 6.43 6.91
C SER A 74 17.79 7.44 6.50
N ASP A 75 17.87 8.66 7.01
CA ASP A 75 16.91 9.72 6.67
C ASP A 75 16.91 10.04 5.16
N GLU A 76 18.08 9.96 4.51
CA GLU A 76 18.23 10.11 3.06
C GLU A 76 17.48 9.01 2.29
N GLU A 77 17.61 7.75 2.70
CA GLU A 77 16.88 6.64 2.09
C GLU A 77 15.36 6.78 2.29
N VAL A 78 14.93 7.20 3.48
CA VAL A 78 13.51 7.45 3.77
C VAL A 78 12.97 8.57 2.88
N ALA A 79 13.66 9.69 2.79
CA ALA A 79 13.27 10.81 1.93
C ALA A 79 13.23 10.41 0.45
N GLY A 80 14.21 9.62 -0.02
CA GLY A 80 14.25 9.11 -1.38
C GLY A 80 13.09 8.15 -1.70
N ILE A 81 12.72 7.27 -0.76
CA ILE A 81 11.54 6.40 -0.89
C ILE A 81 10.27 7.25 -0.92
N HIS A 82 10.10 8.19 0.01
CA HIS A 82 8.93 9.07 0.10
C HIS A 82 8.73 9.88 -1.17
N GLY A 83 9.78 10.53 -1.68
CA GLY A 83 9.72 11.31 -2.91
C GLY A 83 9.29 10.49 -4.12
N ARG A 84 9.69 9.21 -4.20
CA ARG A 84 9.21 8.29 -5.26
C ARG A 84 7.76 7.89 -5.06
N MET A 85 7.32 7.69 -3.81
CA MET A 85 5.92 7.38 -3.48
C MET A 85 4.98 8.55 -3.72
N ALA A 86 5.47 9.80 -3.69
CA ALA A 86 4.70 10.99 -4.06
C ALA A 86 4.15 10.92 -5.50
N GLY A 87 4.74 10.09 -6.38
CA GLY A 87 4.18 9.81 -7.71
C GLY A 87 2.79 9.16 -7.70
N TRP A 88 2.27 8.74 -6.54
CA TRP A 88 0.88 8.30 -6.41
C TRP A 88 -0.13 9.44 -6.43
N TYR A 89 0.28 10.67 -6.06
CA TYR A 89 -0.61 11.83 -6.18
C TYR A 89 -1.05 11.99 -7.64
N GLY A 90 -2.35 12.20 -7.86
CA GLY A 90 -2.93 12.32 -9.20
C GLY A 90 -3.18 10.99 -9.93
N SER A 91 -2.85 9.83 -9.33
CA SER A 91 -3.10 8.51 -9.94
C SER A 91 -4.57 8.10 -9.99
N GLY A 92 -5.45 8.78 -9.24
CA GLY A 92 -6.84 8.38 -9.04
C GLY A 92 -7.05 7.25 -8.01
N LEU A 93 -5.97 6.71 -7.42
CA LEU A 93 -6.08 5.76 -6.32
C LEU A 93 -6.53 6.45 -5.02
N PRO A 94 -7.23 5.74 -4.12
CA PRO A 94 -7.46 6.22 -2.78
C PRO A 94 -6.13 6.40 -2.03
N ILE A 95 -5.88 7.63 -1.55
CA ILE A 95 -4.72 7.96 -0.72
C ILE A 95 -5.23 8.36 0.66
N ILE A 96 -4.67 7.75 1.69
CA ILE A 96 -4.89 8.10 3.10
C ILE A 96 -3.61 8.76 3.60
N ASP A 97 -3.67 10.07 3.83
CA ASP A 97 -2.69 10.75 4.68
C ASP A 97 -3.05 10.45 6.14
N ASN A 98 -2.26 9.59 6.78
CA ASN A 98 -2.43 9.22 8.18
C ASN A 98 -1.37 9.84 9.10
N SER A 99 -0.85 11.02 8.72
CA SER A 99 0.16 11.76 9.49
C SER A 99 -0.29 12.07 10.91
N LYS A 100 -1.58 12.35 11.11
CA LYS A 100 -2.15 12.75 12.40
C LYS A 100 -3.10 11.71 12.99
N TYR A 101 -3.18 10.53 12.40
CA TYR A 101 -4.05 9.46 12.86
C TYR A 101 -3.27 8.47 13.71
N ASP A 102 -3.93 7.97 14.75
CA ASP A 102 -3.54 6.74 15.41
C ASP A 102 -3.92 5.51 14.55
N VAL A 103 -3.59 4.33 15.05
CA VAL A 103 -3.85 3.06 14.35
C VAL A 103 -5.35 2.83 14.18
N GLU A 104 -6.14 3.04 15.23
CA GLU A 104 -7.59 2.80 15.20
C GLU A 104 -8.31 3.73 14.21
N THR A 105 -7.95 5.01 14.19
CA THR A 105 -8.48 5.97 13.24
C THR A 105 -8.05 5.64 11.81
N THR A 106 -6.79 5.26 11.61
CA THR A 106 -6.33 4.81 10.28
C THR A 106 -7.13 3.60 9.79
N ALA A 107 -7.39 2.62 10.66
CA ALA A 107 -8.17 1.43 10.32
C ALA A 107 -9.63 1.78 9.94
N ARG A 108 -10.29 2.64 10.71
CA ARG A 108 -11.65 3.10 10.38
C ARG A 108 -11.71 3.83 9.03
N ILE A 109 -10.73 4.70 8.75
CA ILE A 109 -10.66 5.40 7.46
C ILE A 109 -10.39 4.41 6.31
N LEU A 110 -9.58 3.37 6.54
CA LEU A 110 -9.38 2.31 5.57
C LEU A 110 -10.70 1.57 5.28
N ASP A 111 -11.47 1.20 6.30
CA ASP A 111 -12.77 0.55 6.13
C ASP A 111 -13.73 1.42 5.32
N ASP A 112 -13.79 2.73 5.60
CA ASP A 112 -14.60 3.70 4.86
C ASP A 112 -14.21 3.79 3.38
N VAL A 113 -12.90 3.79 3.09
CA VAL A 113 -12.37 3.79 1.72
C VAL A 113 -12.77 2.51 0.99
N LEU A 114 -12.64 1.35 1.66
CA LEU A 114 -12.99 0.06 1.08
C LEU A 114 -14.50 -0.06 0.83
N ALA A 115 -15.33 0.39 1.77
CA ALA A 115 -16.79 0.40 1.62
C ALA A 115 -17.24 1.20 0.39
N ARG A 116 -16.64 2.39 0.17
CA ARG A 116 -16.90 3.19 -1.04
C ARG A 116 -16.45 2.50 -2.32
N ALA A 117 -15.26 1.89 -2.31
CA ALA A 117 -14.74 1.18 -3.48
C ALA A 117 -15.59 -0.05 -3.84
N LEU A 118 -16.18 -0.73 -2.85
CA LEU A 118 -17.10 -1.85 -3.08
C LEU A 118 -18.46 -1.39 -3.60
N ALA A 119 -18.99 -0.27 -3.08
CA ALA A 119 -20.26 0.30 -3.53
C ALA A 119 -20.19 0.92 -4.93
N SER A 120 -19.03 1.41 -5.34
CA SER A 120 -18.80 2.00 -6.67
C SER A 120 -17.37 1.69 -7.14
N PRO A 121 -17.16 0.50 -7.75
CA PRO A 121 -15.85 0.05 -8.20
C PRO A 121 -15.20 1.08 -9.15
N PRO A 122 -14.00 1.62 -8.83
CA PRO A 122 -13.36 2.59 -9.69
C PRO A 122 -12.74 1.91 -10.92
N SER A 123 -12.54 2.66 -12.01
CA SER A 123 -12.10 2.14 -13.31
C SER A 123 -10.57 2.09 -13.50
N TRP A 124 -9.79 1.95 -12.42
CA TRP A 124 -8.32 2.11 -12.43
C TRP A 124 -7.51 0.94 -13.04
#